data_AF-X1BIR8-F1
#
_entry.id   AF-X1BIR8-F1
#
_cell.length_a   1.000
_cell.length_b   1.000
_cell.length_c   1.000
_cell.angle_alpha   90.00
_cell.angle_beta   90.00
_cell.angle_gamma   90.00
#
_symmetry.space_group_name_H-M   'P 1'
#
loop_
_entity.id
_entity.type
_entity.pdbx_description
1 polymer ?
#
loop_
_entity_poly.entity_id
_entity_poly.type
_entity_poly.pdbx_seq_one_letter_code
_entity_poly.pdbx_strand_id
1 'polypeptide(L)' 'MIYLDTSVLAAYYCPEEKSDAVEKIIVKNKPLRISPLNEVEFASALSKKVREGA' A
#
# COMPACT_ATOMS: atom_id res chain seq x y z
N MET A 1 1.09 -17.20 -2.77
CA MET A 1 1.10 -16.02 -3.66
C MET A 1 0.07 -15.05 -3.12
N ILE A 2 0.47 -13.83 -2.78
CA ILE A 2 -0.43 -12.84 -2.16
C ILE A 2 -0.68 -11.70 -3.14
N TYR A 3 -1.95 -11.38 -3.33
CA TYR A 3 -2.37 -10.19 -4.05
C TYR A 3 -2.51 -9.04 -3.04
N LEU A 4 -1.89 -7.91 -3.34
CA LEU A 4 -1.94 -6.73 -2.48
C LEU A 4 -3.05 -5.80 -2.95
N ASP A 5 -3.88 -5.41 -2.00
CA ASP A 5 -4.83 -4.32 -2.19
C ASP A 5 -4.12 -2.96 -2.08
N THR A 6 -4.75 -1.92 -2.62
CA THR A 6 -4.23 -0.55 -2.59
C THR A 6 -4.07 -0.03 -1.17
N SER A 7 -4.97 -0.40 -0.25
CA SER A 7 -4.84 0.00 1.17
C SER A 7 -3.55 -0.51 1.81
N VAL A 8 -3.11 -1.71 1.43
CA VAL A 8 -1.86 -2.31 1.91
C VAL A 8 -0.65 -1.56 1.32
N LEU A 9 -0.70 -1.20 0.03
CA LEU A 9 0.36 -0.40 -0.59
C LEU A 9 0.46 1.00 0.04
N ALA A 10 -0.68 1.65 0.28
CA ALA A 10 -0.74 2.96 0.92
C ALA A 10 -0.14 2.93 2.33
N ALA A 11 -0.54 1.96 3.16
CA ALA A 11 -0.02 1.79 4.52
C ALA A 11 1.45 1.34 4.56
N TYR A 12 1.95 0.68 3.50
CA TYR A 12 3.38 0.35 3.40
C TYR A 12 4.23 1.57 3.02
N TYR A 13 3.72 2.45 2.15
CA TYR A 13 4.48 3.57 1.62
C TYR A 13 4.39 4.83 2.49
N CYS A 14 3.21 5.11 3.05
CA CYS A 14 2.95 6.25 3.91
C CYS A 14 2.79 5.76 5.36
N PRO A 15 3.41 6.43 6.36
CA PRO A 15 3.25 6.06 7.75
C PRO A 15 1.77 6.07 8.19
N GLU A 16 1.30 4.91 8.63
CA GLU A 16 -0.03 4.69 9.18
C GLU A 16 0.06 3.74 10.39
N GLU A 17 -0.99 3.67 11.20
CA GLU A 17 -1.05 2.80 12.39
C GLU A 17 -0.73 1.33 12.07
N LYS A 18 -1.00 0.88 10.85
CA LYS A 18 -0.81 -0.51 10.41
C LYS A 18 0.48 -0.75 9.62
N SER A 19 1.34 0.25 9.43
CA SER A 19 2.55 0.14 8.59
C SER A 19 3.45 -1.02 9.01
N ASP A 20 3.74 -1.15 10.31
CA ASP A 20 4.61 -2.23 10.84
C ASP A 20 4.04 -3.64 10.57
N ALA A 21 2.71 -3.78 10.66
CA ALA A 21 2.05 -5.05 10.41
C ALA A 21 2.09 -5.39 8.91
N VAL A 22 1.84 -4.39 8.07
CA VAL A 22 1.89 -4.51 6.61
C VAL A 22 3.30 -4.83 6.12
N GLU A 23 4.33 -4.15 6.64
CA GLU A 23 5.73 -4.41 6.29
C GLU A 23 6.10 -5.87 6.60
N LYS A 24 5.74 -6.37 7.80
CA LYS A 24 5.98 -7.77 8.17
C LYS A 24 5.32 -8.74 7.19
N ILE A 25 4.11 -8.44 6.72
CA ILE A 25 3.41 -9.26 5.72
C ILE A 25 4.16 -9.23 4.38
N ILE A 26 4.55 -8.06 3.89
CA ILE A 26 5.24 -7.88 2.61
C ILE A 26 6.63 -8.54 2.61
N VAL A 27 7.41 -8.36 3.69
CA VAL A 27 8.75 -8.93 3.82
C VAL A 27 8.70 -10.46 3.92
N LYS A 28 7.76 -10.99 4.72
CA LYS A 28 7.63 -12.44 4.96
C LYS A 28 7.07 -13.21 3.77
N ASN A 29 6.23 -12.58 2.94
CA ASN A 29 5.52 -13.28 1.88
C ASN A 29 6.04 -12.86 0.50
N LYS A 30 6.60 -13.82 -0.24
CA LYS A 30 6.95 -13.67 -1.66
C LYS A 30 6.53 -14.95 -2.42
N PRO A 31 6.07 -14.85 -3.68
CA PRO A 31 5.92 -13.64 -4.49
C PRO A 31 4.64 -12.85 -4.18
N LEU A 32 4.73 -11.53 -4.36
CA LEU A 32 3.63 -10.57 -4.26
C LEU A 32 3.13 -10.21 -5.67
N ARG A 33 1.84 -9.85 -5.76
CA ARG A 33 1.18 -9.42 -7.00
C ARG A 33 0.37 -8.16 -6.73
N ILE A 34 0.43 -7.23 -7.68
CA ILE A 34 -0.45 -6.08 -7.81
C ILE A 34 -1.07 -6.12 -9.21
N SER A 35 -2.15 -5.39 -9.41
CA SER A 35 -2.72 -5.15 -10.75
C SER A 35 -2.40 -3.75 -11.26
N PRO A 36 -2.57 -3.50 -12.58
CA PRO A 36 -2.52 -2.14 -13.12
C PRO A 36 -3.53 -1.18 -12.47
N LEU A 37 -4.66 -1.69 -11.94
CA LEU A 37 -5.63 -0.85 -11.23
C LEU A 37 -5.05 -0.34 -9.90
N ASN A 38 -4.28 -1.17 -9.19
CA ASN A 38 -3.63 -0.75 -7.95
C ASN A 38 -2.67 0.41 -8.16
N GLU A 39 -2.01 0.51 -9.32
CA GLU A 39 -1.13 1.64 -9.64
C GLU A 39 -1.91 2.97 -9.69
N VAL A 40 -3.08 2.96 -10.35
CA VAL A 40 -3.96 4.13 -10.47
C VAL A 40 -4.55 4.51 -9.11
N GLU A 41 -5.06 3.53 -8.37
CA GLU A 41 -5.65 3.78 -7.05
C GLU A 41 -4.60 4.26 -6.04
N PHE A 42 -3.39 3.70 -6.08
CA PHE A 42 -2.29 4.12 -5.23
C PHE A 42 -1.86 5.56 -5.50
N ALA A 43 -1.71 5.94 -6.78
CA ALA A 43 -1.42 7.33 -7.15
C ALA A 43 -2.52 8.29 -6.69
N SER A 44 -3.79 7.90 -6.81
CA SER A 44 -4.95 8.66 -6.33
C SER A 44 -4.95 8.81 -4.80
N ALA A 45 -4.69 7.72 -4.07
CA ALA A 45 -4.64 7.70 -2.61
C ALA A 45 -3.51 8.57 -2.06
N LEU A 46 -2.30 8.49 -2.64
CA LEU A 46 -1.18 9.36 -2.28
C LEU A 46 -1.49 10.83 -2.57
N SER A 47 -2.05 11.13 -3.75
CA SER A 47 -2.42 12.51 -4.11
C SER A 47 -3.44 13.09 -3.13
N LYS A 48 -4.38 12.28 -2.66
CA LYS A 48 -5.35 12.67 -1.63
C LYS A 48 -4.65 12.98 -0.30
N LYS A 49 -3.78 12.09 0.19
CA LYS A 49 -3.01 12.29 1.43
C LYS A 49 -2.19 13.57 1.41
N VAL A 50 -1.49 13.84 0.30
CA VAL A 50 -0.72 15.09 0.12
C VAL A 50 -1.61 16.33 0.23
N ARG A 51 -2.81 16.32 -0.36
CA ARG A 51 -3.76 17.45 -0.23
C ARG A 51 -4.30 17.60 1.18
N GLU A 52 -4.46 16.49 1.90
CA GLU A 52 -4.97 16.46 3.27
C GLU A 52 -3.87 16.71 4.32
N GLY A 53 -2.60 16.74 3.92
CA GLY A 53 -1.46 16.89 4.84
C GLY A 53 -1.23 15.67 5.73
N ALA A 54 -1.62 14.49 5.25
CA ALA A 54 -1.55 13.20 5.95
C ALA A 54 -0.36 12.35 5.50
#